data_AF-A0A2V3VYN8-F1
#
_entry.id   AF-A0A2V3VYN8-F1
#
_cell.length_a   1.000
_cell.length_b   1.000
_cell.length_c   1.000
_cell.angle_alpha   90.00
_cell.angle_beta   90.00
_cell.angle_gamma   90.00
#
_symmetry.space_group_name_H-M   'P 1'
#
loop_
_entity.id
_entity.type
_entity.pdbx_description
1 polymer ?
#
loop_
_entity_poly.entity_id
_entity_poly.type
_entity_poly.pdbx_seq_one_letter_code
_entity_poly.pdbx_strand_id
1 'polypeptide(L)'
;MANKIAEMFDAELINIEAPKYEIGVTGLVNAAMSFQDHEVEITPQTIDFAKYNKIYLGSPIWFYRPSPSIWKFAENNRFDGKDVVFFNSYNSNYGQNYIDEFKSLVMKHDAKSFEHKAIIRGRMGSQLSTEEFLNEVTTLFAEN
;
A
#
# COMPACT_ATOMS: atom_id res chain seq x y z
N MET A 1 -10.80 0.88 -0.33
CA MET A 1 -10.08 -0.29 0.19
C MET A 1 -9.63 -0.04 1.62
N ALA A 2 -8.68 0.87 1.88
CA ALA A 2 -8.20 1.16 3.23
C ALA A 2 -9.32 1.47 4.25
N ASN A 3 -10.26 2.37 3.90
CA ASN A 3 -11.44 2.65 4.73
C ASN A 3 -12.26 1.40 5.08
N LYS A 4 -12.43 0.47 4.12
CA LYS A 4 -13.22 -0.75 4.34
C LYS A 4 -12.49 -1.73 5.24
N ILE A 5 -11.18 -1.88 5.06
CA ILE A 5 -10.33 -2.70 5.94
C ILE A 5 -10.35 -2.11 7.36
N ALA A 6 -10.23 -0.79 7.50
CA ALA A 6 -10.30 -0.12 8.80
C ALA A 6 -11.64 -0.35 9.49
N GLU A 7 -12.76 -0.25 8.78
CA GLU A 7 -14.09 -0.57 9.28
C GLU A 7 -14.21 -2.03 9.74
N MET A 8 -13.69 -2.99 8.96
CA MET A 8 -13.77 -4.43 9.28
C MET A 8 -13.02 -4.82 10.55
N PHE A 9 -11.92 -4.13 10.86
CA PHE A 9 -11.03 -4.49 11.96
C PHE A 9 -10.99 -3.45 13.09
N ASP A 10 -11.87 -2.45 13.06
CA ASP A 10 -11.86 -1.29 13.97
C ASP A 10 -10.44 -0.68 14.10
N ALA A 11 -9.77 -0.53 12.95
CA ALA A 11 -8.37 -0.13 12.90
C ALA A 11 -8.23 1.39 12.74
N GLU A 12 -7.18 1.94 13.37
CA GLU A 12 -6.79 3.33 13.14
C GLU A 12 -6.28 3.51 11.70
N LEU A 13 -6.87 4.46 10.97
CA LEU A 13 -6.47 4.80 9.62
C LEU A 13 -5.57 6.04 9.63
N ILE A 14 -4.35 5.88 9.12
CA ILE A 14 -3.38 6.97 8.98
C ILE A 14 -3.05 7.13 7.50
N ASN A 15 -3.27 8.33 6.96
CA ASN A 15 -2.93 8.65 5.59
C ASN A 15 -1.46 9.04 5.48
N ILE A 16 -0.77 8.47 4.49
CA ILE A 16 0.58 8.90 4.09
C ILE A 16 0.41 9.90 2.95
N GLU A 17 0.66 11.16 3.24
CA GLU A 17 0.67 12.25 2.28
C GLU A 17 2.02 12.34 1.60
N ALA A 18 2.03 12.61 0.30
CA ALA A 18 3.23 12.84 -0.49
C ALA A 18 2.96 13.99 -1.47
N PRO A 19 3.30 15.25 -1.11
CA PRO A 19 2.92 16.45 -1.87
C PRO A 19 3.31 16.38 -3.36
N LYS A 20 4.45 15.74 -3.65
CA LYS A 20 4.94 15.51 -5.02
C LYS A 20 3.95 14.78 -5.93
N TYR A 21 3.06 13.96 -5.36
CA TYR A 21 2.07 13.15 -6.06
C TYR A 21 0.62 13.60 -5.79
N GLU A 22 0.41 14.84 -5.34
CA GLU A 22 -0.93 15.41 -5.19
C GLU A 22 -1.72 15.37 -6.50
N ILE A 23 -3.05 15.25 -6.36
CA ILE A 23 -3.95 15.12 -7.51
C ILE A 23 -3.88 16.38 -8.38
N GLY A 24 -3.46 16.19 -9.63
CA GLY A 24 -3.31 17.27 -10.61
C GLY A 24 -2.40 16.81 -11.77
N VAL A 25 -2.28 17.65 -12.80
CA VAL A 25 -1.46 17.33 -13.99
C VAL A 25 -0.01 17.01 -13.59
N THR A 26 0.58 17.84 -12.73
CA THR A 26 1.96 17.66 -12.25
C THR A 26 2.13 16.36 -11.46
N GLY A 27 1.22 16.06 -10.53
CA GLY A 27 1.29 14.82 -9.75
C GLY A 27 1.10 13.57 -10.61
N LEU A 28 0.25 13.62 -11.65
CA LEU A 28 0.12 12.54 -12.62
C LEU A 28 1.40 12.32 -13.44
N VAL A 29 2.06 13.40 -13.88
CA VAL A 29 3.36 13.30 -14.57
C VAL A 29 4.43 12.74 -13.63
N ASN A 30 4.47 13.18 -12.38
CA ASN A 30 5.42 12.67 -11.39
C ASN A 30 5.17 11.19 -11.08
N ALA A 31 3.90 10.78 -10.93
CA ALA A 31 3.54 9.37 -10.81
C ALA A 31 3.98 8.59 -12.06
N ALA A 32 3.84 9.17 -13.25
CA ALA A 32 4.28 8.58 -14.51
C ALA A 32 5.81 8.36 -14.58
N MET A 33 6.58 9.28 -14.00
CA MET A 33 8.05 9.25 -13.97
C MET A 33 8.61 8.60 -12.70
N SER A 34 7.76 8.06 -11.82
CA SER A 34 8.12 7.56 -10.48
C SER A 34 9.17 6.45 -10.48
N PHE A 35 9.37 5.76 -11.61
CA PHE A 35 10.40 4.73 -11.73
C PHE A 35 11.83 5.28 -11.59
N GLN A 36 12.05 6.58 -11.78
CA GLN A 36 13.34 7.26 -11.64
C GLN A 36 13.55 7.89 -10.26
N ASP A 37 12.56 7.78 -9.37
CA ASP A 37 12.49 8.62 -8.19
C ASP A 37 13.09 7.93 -6.96
N HIS A 38 14.11 8.57 -6.38
CA HIS A 38 14.80 8.08 -5.17
C HIS A 38 14.54 8.97 -3.94
N GLU A 39 13.97 10.16 -4.12
CA GLU A 39 13.73 11.11 -3.02
C GLU A 39 12.28 11.59 -3.03
N VAL A 40 11.50 11.08 -2.07
CA VAL A 40 10.11 11.46 -1.84
C VAL A 40 9.95 11.92 -0.41
N GLU A 41 9.40 13.11 -0.24
CA GLU A 41 8.95 13.60 1.06
C GLU A 41 7.56 13.06 1.36
N ILE A 42 7.39 12.55 2.58
CA ILE A 42 6.12 11.99 3.06
C ILE A 42 5.74 12.57 4.43
N THR A 43 4.45 12.61 4.72
CA THR A 43 3.92 12.95 6.04
C THR A 43 2.84 11.94 6.43
N PRO A 44 2.92 11.29 7.61
CA PRO A 44 4.04 11.32 8.55
C PRO A 44 5.29 10.58 8.03
N GLN A 45 6.48 11.01 8.47
CA GLN A 45 7.74 10.34 8.14
C GLN A 45 7.90 9.01 8.90
N THR A 46 7.47 8.99 10.16
CA THR A 46 7.52 7.81 11.05
C THR A 46 6.25 7.72 11.89
N ILE A 47 5.91 6.52 12.35
CA ILE A 47 4.79 6.26 13.25
C ILE A 47 5.28 5.37 14.39
N ASP A 48 4.87 5.67 15.62
CA ASP A 48 5.07 4.76 16.74
C ASP A 48 4.07 3.60 16.66
N PHE A 49 4.59 2.39 16.42
CA PHE A 49 3.77 1.18 16.36
C PHE A 49 3.64 0.42 17.67
N ALA A 50 4.11 0.97 18.81
CA ALA A 50 4.11 0.27 20.09
C ALA A 50 2.75 -0.31 20.48
N LYS A 51 1.66 0.43 20.19
CA LYS A 51 0.28 0.04 20.54
C LYS A 51 -0.38 -0.95 19.57
N TYR A 52 0.24 -1.26 18.43
CA TYR A 52 -0.34 -2.14 17.41
C TYR A 52 0.36 -3.50 17.39
N ASN A 53 -0.39 -4.54 17.05
CA ASN A 53 0.15 -5.89 16.79
C ASN A 53 0.18 -6.23 15.29
N LYS A 54 -0.74 -5.64 14.52
CA LYS A 54 -0.89 -5.87 13.09
C LYS A 54 -0.91 -4.53 12.34
N ILE A 55 -0.19 -4.45 11.22
CA ILE A 55 -0.09 -3.23 10.40
C ILE A 55 -0.57 -3.55 8.99
N TYR A 56 -1.54 -2.77 8.50
CA TYR A 56 -2.02 -2.86 7.12
C TYR A 56 -1.40 -1.73 6.30
N LEU A 57 -0.48 -2.07 5.39
CA LEU A 57 0.21 -1.11 4.53
C LEU A 57 -0.46 -1.05 3.17
N GLY A 58 -1.09 0.09 2.86
CA GLY A 58 -1.78 0.30 1.59
C GLY A 58 -0.93 1.08 0.58
N SER A 59 -0.87 0.60 -0.66
CA SER A 59 -0.23 1.34 -1.76
C SER A 59 -0.95 1.14 -3.09
N PRO A 60 -1.08 2.18 -3.93
CA PRO A 60 -1.39 1.96 -5.34
C PRO A 60 -0.21 1.26 -6.04
N ILE A 61 -0.47 0.65 -7.20
CA ILE A 61 0.56 0.15 -8.11
C ILE A 61 0.74 1.13 -9.28
N TRP A 62 1.95 1.65 -9.44
CA TRP A 62 2.37 2.49 -10.55
C TRP A 62 3.50 1.79 -11.28
N PHE A 63 3.41 1.64 -12.60
CA PHE A 63 4.45 0.95 -13.40
C PHE A 63 4.88 -0.39 -12.80
N TYR A 64 3.88 -1.22 -12.43
CA TYR A 64 4.05 -2.55 -11.86
C TYR A 64 4.62 -2.60 -10.42
N ARG A 65 4.94 -1.47 -9.79
CA ARG A 65 5.53 -1.40 -8.43
C ARG A 65 4.67 -0.63 -7.44
N PRO A 66 4.81 -0.86 -6.12
CA PRO A 66 4.26 0.02 -5.09
C PRO A 66 4.76 1.46 -5.26
N SER A 67 3.96 2.45 -4.84
CA SER A 67 4.31 3.86 -5.00
C SER A 67 5.57 4.22 -4.21
N PRO A 68 6.40 5.16 -4.68
CA PRO A 68 7.59 5.59 -3.95
C PRO A 68 7.32 6.02 -2.48
N SER A 69 6.14 6.57 -2.20
CA SER A 69 5.74 6.97 -0.84
C SER A 69 5.70 5.81 0.14
N ILE A 70 5.23 4.61 -0.25
CA ILE A 70 5.18 3.47 0.67
C ILE A 70 6.57 2.87 0.88
N TRP A 71 7.45 2.91 -0.13
CA TRP A 71 8.85 2.52 0.00
C TRP A 71 9.55 3.40 1.04
N LYS A 72 9.43 4.72 0.87
CA LYS A 72 10.00 5.69 1.82
C LYS A 72 9.47 5.47 3.23
N PHE A 73 8.16 5.22 3.35
CA PHE A 73 7.55 4.94 4.64
C PHE A 73 8.12 3.68 5.29
N ALA A 74 8.28 2.58 4.54
CA ALA A 74 8.87 1.35 5.06
C ALA A 74 10.36 1.52 5.44
N GLU A 75 11.12 2.29 4.66
CA GLU A 75 12.52 2.63 4.98
C GLU A 75 12.66 3.43 6.27
N ASN A 76 11.70 4.31 6.57
CA ASN A 76 11.75 5.18 7.74
C ASN A 76 11.28 4.48 9.03
N ASN A 77 10.57 3.35 8.95
CA ASN A 77 9.88 2.75 10.10
C ASN A 77 10.41 1.36 10.45
N ARG A 78 10.36 1.03 11.74
CA ARG A 78 10.62 -0.31 12.28
C ARG A 78 9.28 -1.03 12.46
N PHE A 79 9.22 -2.32 12.16
CA PHE A 79 8.02 -3.17 12.26
C PHE A 79 8.18 -4.24 13.34
N ASP A 80 8.93 -3.93 14.39
CA ASP A 80 9.34 -4.84 15.46
C ASP A 80 8.19 -5.71 16.00
N GLY A 81 8.26 -7.00 15.69
CA GLY A 81 7.29 -8.00 16.16
C GLY A 81 5.89 -7.87 15.57
N LYS A 82 5.70 -7.04 14.54
CA LYS A 82 4.38 -6.78 13.92
C LYS A 82 4.07 -7.78 12.81
N ASP A 83 2.82 -8.22 12.75
CA ASP A 83 2.30 -8.91 11.57
C ASP A 83 1.91 -7.86 10.52
N VAL A 84 2.56 -7.87 9.35
CA VAL A 84 2.34 -6.86 8.30
C VAL A 84 1.53 -7.45 7.15
N VAL A 85 0.43 -6.79 6.80
CA VAL A 85 -0.37 -7.09 5.61
C VAL A 85 -0.19 -5.94 4.63
N PHE A 86 0.56 -6.20 3.56
CA PHE A 86 0.67 -5.26 2.45
C PHE A 86 -0.51 -5.47 1.50
N PHE A 87 -1.19 -4.38 1.13
CA PHE A 87 -2.32 -4.46 0.23
C PHE A 87 -2.31 -3.39 -0.86
N ASN A 88 -2.85 -3.76 -2.00
CA ASN A 88 -2.95 -2.90 -3.16
C ASN A 88 -4.19 -3.23 -3.98
N SER A 89 -4.64 -2.23 -4.72
CA SER A 89 -5.49 -2.44 -5.88
C SER A 89 -4.74 -2.01 -7.13
N TYR A 90 -4.93 -2.72 -8.24
CA TYR A 90 -4.18 -2.48 -9.45
C TYR A 90 -5.03 -2.71 -10.69
N ASN A 91 -4.59 -2.14 -11.81
CA ASN A 91 -5.15 -2.42 -13.13
C ASN A 91 -4.21 -3.36 -13.87
N SER A 92 -4.78 -4.33 -14.59
CA SER A 92 -4.06 -5.31 -15.42
C SER A 92 -3.07 -6.22 -14.66
N ASN A 93 -1.94 -5.70 -14.18
CA ASN A 93 -0.90 -6.52 -13.52
C ASN A 93 0.00 -5.72 -12.56
N TYR A 94 0.72 -6.42 -11.69
CA TYR A 94 1.85 -5.90 -10.88
C TYR A 94 3.07 -6.83 -11.04
N GLY A 95 4.26 -6.34 -10.73
CA GLY A 95 5.51 -7.11 -10.81
C GLY A 95 5.79 -7.80 -9.49
N GLN A 96 5.77 -9.13 -9.46
CA GLN A 96 6.00 -9.91 -8.24
C GLN A 96 7.37 -9.61 -7.62
N ASN A 97 8.39 -9.39 -8.43
CA ASN A 97 9.73 -9.00 -7.96
C ASN A 97 9.71 -7.74 -7.09
N TYR A 98 8.89 -6.73 -7.43
CA TYR A 98 8.78 -5.51 -6.62
C TYR A 98 8.05 -5.75 -5.29
N ILE A 99 7.10 -6.71 -5.26
CA ILE A 99 6.45 -7.13 -4.02
C ILE A 99 7.45 -7.87 -3.13
N ASP A 100 8.26 -8.74 -3.70
CA ASP A 100 9.27 -9.53 -2.98
C ASP A 100 10.39 -8.62 -2.41
N GLU A 101 10.80 -7.61 -3.17
CA GLU A 101 11.72 -6.57 -2.69
C GLU A 101 11.09 -5.77 -1.54
N PHE A 102 9.82 -5.37 -1.65
CA PHE A 102 9.13 -4.62 -0.60
C PHE A 102 8.95 -5.45 0.67
N LYS A 103 8.59 -6.73 0.52
CA LYS A 103 8.58 -7.71 1.60
C LYS A 103 9.94 -7.79 2.27
N SER A 104 11.01 -7.91 1.49
CA SER A 104 12.37 -8.01 2.03
C SER A 104 12.76 -6.79 2.86
N LEU A 105 12.40 -5.58 2.41
CA LEU A 105 12.58 -4.35 3.16
C LEU A 105 11.84 -4.38 4.49
N VAL A 106 10.53 -4.71 4.48
CA VAL A 106 9.71 -4.75 5.69
C VAL A 106 10.21 -5.80 6.69
N MET A 107 10.57 -6.99 6.21
CA MET A 107 11.12 -8.06 7.04
C MET A 107 12.50 -7.71 7.62
N LYS A 108 13.35 -7.00 6.85
CA LYS A 108 14.64 -6.47 7.34
C LYS A 108 14.44 -5.44 8.47
N HIS A 109 13.27 -4.81 8.52
CA HIS A 109 12.87 -3.88 9.57
C HIS A 109 12.10 -4.60 10.70
N ASP A 110 12.43 -5.86 10.97
CA ASP A 110 11.97 -6.68 12.12
C ASP A 110 10.46 -6.97 12.17
N ALA A 111 9.77 -6.93 11.03
CA ALA A 111 8.43 -7.50 10.92
C ALA A 111 8.45 -8.99 11.30
N LYS A 112 7.45 -9.42 12.08
CA LYS A 112 7.26 -10.82 12.46
C LYS A 112 6.78 -11.66 11.27
N SER A 113 5.88 -11.09 10.47
CA SER A 113 5.34 -11.74 9.28
C SER A 113 4.99 -10.72 8.22
N PHE A 114 4.88 -11.20 6.97
CA PHE A 114 4.47 -10.40 5.83
C PHE A 114 3.52 -11.21 4.94
N GLU A 115 2.35 -10.64 4.69
CA GLU A 115 1.35 -11.14 3.75
C GLU A 115 1.07 -10.08 2.68
N HIS A 116 0.81 -10.52 1.44
CA HIS A 116 0.39 -9.64 0.35
C HIS A 116 -1.03 -9.97 -0.10
N LYS A 117 -1.94 -9.00 -0.02
CA LYS A 117 -3.34 -9.11 -0.48
C LYS A 117 -3.63 -8.09 -1.58
N ALA A 118 -4.02 -8.55 -2.77
CA ALA A 118 -4.16 -7.69 -3.94
C ALA A 118 -5.49 -7.92 -4.67
N ILE A 119 -6.12 -6.84 -5.14
CA ILE A 119 -7.37 -6.91 -5.94
C ILE A 119 -7.14 -6.27 -7.31
N ILE A 120 -7.44 -7.03 -8.36
CA ILE A 120 -7.48 -6.52 -9.73
C ILE A 120 -8.78 -5.73 -9.94
N ARG A 121 -8.67 -4.44 -10.27
CA ARG A 121 -9.83 -3.59 -10.57
C ARG A 121 -10.36 -3.79 -11.97
N GLY A 122 -9.59 -4.39 -12.88
CA GLY A 122 -9.92 -4.52 -14.31
C GLY A 122 -9.22 -3.50 -15.21
N ARG A 123 -9.60 -3.47 -16.49
CA ARG A 123 -9.08 -2.51 -17.48
C ARG A 123 -9.96 -1.26 -17.51
N MET A 124 -9.40 -0.16 -18.02
CA MET A 124 -10.15 1.07 -18.23
C MET A 124 -11.37 0.81 -19.13
N GLY A 125 -12.57 1.16 -18.65
CA GLY A 125 -13.85 0.87 -19.32
C GLY A 125 -14.55 -0.43 -18.90
N SER A 126 -13.87 -1.31 -18.17
CA SER A 126 -14.43 -2.56 -17.63
C SER A 126 -13.97 -2.80 -16.19
N GLN A 127 -13.81 -1.72 -15.43
CA GLN A 127 -13.42 -1.83 -14.04
C GLN A 127 -14.59 -2.28 -13.18
N LEU A 128 -14.31 -3.00 -12.09
CA LEU A 128 -15.27 -3.27 -11.04
C LEU A 128 -15.94 -1.96 -10.61
N SER A 129 -17.25 -2.00 -10.45
CA SER A 129 -17.98 -0.95 -9.75
C SER A 129 -17.45 -0.82 -8.32
N THR A 130 -17.74 0.32 -7.69
CA THR A 130 -17.34 0.53 -6.30
C THR A 130 -17.92 -0.55 -5.37
N GLU A 131 -19.17 -0.97 -5.60
CA GLU A 131 -19.82 -2.01 -4.80
C GLU A 131 -19.14 -3.37 -4.96
N GLU A 132 -18.95 -3.83 -6.21
CA GLU A 132 -18.24 -5.09 -6.48
C GLU A 132 -16.83 -5.07 -5.89
N PHE A 133 -16.10 -3.96 -6.05
CA PHE A 133 -14.77 -3.81 -5.48
C PHE A 133 -14.77 -3.91 -3.95
N LEU A 134 -15.76 -3.33 -3.25
CA LEU A 134 -15.85 -3.40 -1.80
C LEU A 134 -16.28 -4.80 -1.31
N ASN A 135 -17.07 -5.52 -2.10
CA ASN A 135 -17.40 -6.93 -1.83
C ASN A 135 -16.14 -7.80 -1.95
N GLU A 136 -15.34 -7.64 -3.00
CA GLU A 136 -14.05 -8.32 -3.15
C GLU A 136 -13.09 -8.02 -1.98
N VAL A 137 -13.04 -6.76 -1.52
CA VAL A 137 -12.27 -6.40 -0.31
C VAL A 137 -12.78 -7.17 0.92
N THR A 138 -14.09 -7.26 1.09
CA THR A 138 -14.67 -7.95 2.25
C THR A 138 -14.34 -9.44 2.21
N THR A 139 -14.51 -10.10 1.06
CA THR A 139 -14.18 -11.51 0.87
C THR A 139 -12.70 -11.78 1.14
N LEU A 140 -11.81 -11.03 0.49
CA LEU A 140 -10.36 -11.23 0.58
C LEU A 140 -9.82 -11.08 2.01
N PHE A 141 -10.43 -10.22 2.82
CA PHE A 141 -10.00 -9.96 4.20
C PHE A 141 -10.77 -10.76 5.26
N ALA A 142 -11.84 -11.46 4.89
CA ALA A 142 -12.54 -12.38 5.78
C ALA A 142 -11.86 -13.76 5.89
N GLU A 143 -11.05 -14.14 4.90
CA GLU A 143 -10.27 -15.38 4.90
C GLU A 143 -9.05 -15.24 5.83
N ASN A 144 -9.02 -16.05 6.91
CA ASN A 144 -7.94 -16.14 7.90
C ASN A 144 -6.85 -17.13 7.47
#